data_AF-A0A8X7BSC6-F1
#
_entry.id   AF-A0A8X7BSC6-F1
#
_cell.length_a   1.000
_cell.length_b   1.000
_cell.length_c   1.000
_cell.angle_alpha   90.00
_cell.angle_beta   90.00
_cell.angle_gamma   90.00
#
_symmetry.space_group_name_H-M   'P 1'
#
loop_
_entity.id
_entity.type
_entity.pdbx_description
1 polymer ?
#
loop_
_entity_poly.entity_id
_entity_poly.type
_entity_poly.pdbx_seq_one_letter_code
_entity_poly.pdbx_strand_id
1 'polypeptide(L)'
;MIDEFLWVRVGYTVYQQVTMAEDDTKSSSQKSSIKSSSDCKKNGKAKKSASKILEAAIVDPSVEQIQPYIPPKGILPFNHSMITPELKKYAAEKLNETDDVREKAMEEFRQLVINDPDLEVTDEDDLILLFLRSRKFDVKRAFDFMKLGLSYVESYRYILEREDPAIVRRVIKTNMIGFLPYRDTEGRAIIYSRADCWNPDEIPAADCIFTGIMAVQSAGHNPVNQIAGFIVILDLKDLKVHQVLAMSRWMIFGAITLQRACPCFMKAFHVINTPPFYKIGWKLVKPLLSEKIRKRRVYQNRERTGFAQDRCITNILSS
;
A
#
# COMPACT_ATOMS: atom_id res chain seq x y z
N MET A 1 15.87 25.41 5.58
CA MET A 1 16.53 24.58 4.54
C MET A 1 16.33 23.11 4.88
N ILE A 2 15.06 22.76 5.06
CA ILE A 2 14.62 21.38 5.23
C ILE A 2 14.06 20.98 3.86
N ASP A 3 14.49 19.85 3.32
CA ASP A 3 13.98 19.32 2.06
C ASP A 3 12.55 18.79 2.34
N GLU A 4 11.55 19.66 2.39
CA GLU A 4 10.23 19.41 3.03
C GLU A 4 9.26 18.51 2.24
N PHE A 5 9.77 17.72 1.31
CA PHE A 5 9.09 16.50 0.86
C PHE A 5 9.82 15.23 1.29
N LEU A 6 10.81 15.34 2.20
CA LEU A 6 11.56 14.22 2.77
C LEU A 6 10.61 13.12 3.22
N TRP A 7 9.50 13.39 3.89
CA TRP A 7 8.58 12.31 4.28
C TRP A 7 7.96 11.53 3.10
N VAL A 8 7.51 12.22 2.05
CA VAL A 8 6.89 11.57 0.87
C VAL A 8 7.97 10.93 0.00
N ARG A 9 9.13 11.59 -0.17
CA ARG A 9 10.29 11.10 -0.93
C ARG A 9 11.02 9.98 -0.20
N VAL A 10 11.25 10.07 1.10
CA VAL A 10 11.79 9.00 1.96
C VAL A 10 10.83 7.83 1.96
N GLY A 11 9.53 8.06 2.15
CA GLY A 11 8.57 6.95 2.09
C GLY A 11 8.53 6.25 0.74
N TYR A 12 8.54 7.04 -0.34
CA TYR A 12 8.67 6.51 -1.70
C TYR A 12 9.99 5.74 -1.89
N THR A 13 11.12 6.34 -1.53
CA THR A 13 12.48 5.80 -1.74
C THR A 13 12.70 4.54 -0.92
N VAL A 14 12.36 4.58 0.38
CA VAL A 14 12.50 3.45 1.29
C VAL A 14 11.65 2.27 0.82
N TYR A 15 10.39 2.50 0.44
CA TYR A 15 9.52 1.42 0.00
C TYR A 15 9.97 0.84 -1.36
N GLN A 16 10.32 1.69 -2.33
CA GLN A 16 10.82 1.26 -3.65
C GLN A 16 12.15 0.48 -3.55
N GLN A 17 13.10 0.93 -2.74
CA GLN A 17 14.36 0.22 -2.50
C GLN A 17 14.15 -1.17 -1.90
N VAL A 18 13.08 -1.37 -1.14
CA VAL A 18 12.73 -2.67 -0.57
C VAL A 18 12.08 -3.56 -1.61
N THR A 19 11.07 -3.08 -2.34
CA THR A 19 10.32 -3.89 -3.29
C THR A 19 11.13 -4.26 -4.54
N MET A 20 11.94 -3.34 -5.07
CA MET A 20 12.78 -3.62 -6.24
C MET A 20 13.89 -4.65 -5.94
N ALA A 21 14.49 -4.59 -4.74
CA ALA A 21 15.51 -5.56 -4.32
C ALA A 21 14.95 -6.98 -4.13
N GLU A 22 13.67 -7.10 -3.77
CA GLU A 22 12.97 -8.38 -3.66
C GLU A 22 12.60 -8.98 -5.01
N ASP A 23 12.27 -8.15 -6.00
CA ASP A 23 12.03 -8.58 -7.38
C ASP A 23 13.31 -9.09 -8.05
N ASP A 24 14.46 -8.45 -7.79
CA ASP A 24 15.77 -8.91 -8.29
C ASP A 24 16.21 -10.24 -7.67
N THR A 25 15.88 -10.48 -6.40
CA THR A 25 16.17 -11.75 -5.72
C THR A 25 15.21 -12.88 -6.15
N LYS A 26 13.95 -12.57 -6.47
CA LYS A 26 13.01 -13.53 -7.09
C LYS A 26 13.35 -13.84 -8.56
N SER A 27 13.78 -12.84 -9.32
CA SER A 27 14.25 -12.95 -10.72
C SER A 27 15.53 -13.79 -10.84
N SER A 28 16.48 -13.60 -9.91
CA SER A 28 17.73 -14.36 -9.87
C SER A 28 17.56 -15.80 -9.36
N SER A 29 16.60 -16.06 -8.48
CA SER A 29 16.26 -17.42 -8.03
C SER A 29 15.44 -18.22 -9.05
N GLN A 30 14.71 -17.56 -9.97
CA GLN A 30 14.09 -18.22 -11.14
C GLN A 30 15.07 -18.44 -12.30
N LYS A 31 16.10 -17.60 -12.46
CA LYS A 31 17.10 -17.77 -13.52
C LYS A 31 18.16 -18.85 -13.22
N SER A 32 18.29 -19.31 -11.97
CA SER A 32 19.26 -20.35 -11.61
C SER A 32 18.80 -21.78 -11.88
N SER A 33 17.56 -21.99 -12.34
CA SER A 33 17.00 -23.33 -12.62
C SER A 33 17.17 -23.82 -14.07
N ILE A 34 17.77 -23.02 -14.97
CA ILE A 34 18.02 -23.44 -16.37
C ILE A 34 19.46 -23.09 -16.75
N LYS A 35 20.38 -24.03 -16.52
CA LYS A 35 21.52 -24.33 -17.39
C LYS A 35 22.24 -25.59 -16.89
N SER A 36 22.01 -26.70 -17.58
CA SER A 36 22.83 -27.90 -17.51
C SER A 36 23.86 -27.93 -18.65
N SER A 37 25.03 -28.51 -18.33
CA SER A 37 26.17 -28.88 -19.20
C SER A 37 27.04 -27.70 -19.70
N SER A 38 28.37 -27.75 -19.64
CA SER A 38 29.30 -28.89 -19.82
C SER A 38 30.67 -28.65 -19.14
N ASP A 39 31.29 -29.75 -18.72
CA ASP A 39 32.74 -30.02 -18.56
C ASP A 39 33.64 -29.08 -17.75
N CYS A 40 34.18 -29.60 -16.63
CA CYS A 40 35.62 -29.91 -16.53
C CYS A 40 35.92 -30.78 -15.28
N LYS A 41 36.61 -31.90 -15.49
CA LYS A 41 37.22 -32.74 -14.45
C LYS A 41 38.49 -32.06 -13.90
N LYS A 42 38.66 -32.01 -12.57
CA LYS A 42 39.74 -32.70 -11.81
C LYS A 42 39.95 -32.10 -10.40
N ASN A 43 40.17 -33.02 -9.45
CA ASN A 43 40.88 -32.91 -8.16
C ASN A 43 40.22 -32.03 -7.09
N GLY A 44 40.04 -32.43 -5.83
CA GLY A 44 40.53 -33.57 -5.08
C GLY A 44 40.72 -33.12 -3.63
N LYS A 45 39.83 -33.59 -2.73
CA LYS A 45 39.99 -33.63 -1.25
C LYS A 45 39.95 -32.30 -0.47
N ALA A 46 38.76 -31.69 -0.36
CA ALA A 46 38.38 -30.85 0.79
C ALA A 46 36.85 -30.69 0.98
N LYS A 47 36.03 -31.65 0.52
CA LYS A 47 34.55 -31.55 0.54
C LYS A 47 33.87 -32.78 1.13
N LYS A 48 34.33 -33.26 2.30
CA LYS A 48 33.64 -34.37 3.01
C LYS A 48 32.99 -34.00 4.35
N SER A 49 33.06 -32.72 4.75
CA SER A 49 32.40 -32.24 5.98
C SER A 49 31.36 -31.12 5.78
N ALA A 50 31.20 -30.61 4.56
CA ALA A 50 30.24 -29.54 4.25
C ALA A 50 29.00 -30.02 3.45
N SER A 51 29.00 -31.27 2.96
CA SER A 51 27.91 -31.81 2.13
C SER A 51 26.83 -32.58 2.91
N LYS A 52 26.81 -32.47 4.25
CA LYS A 52 25.78 -33.12 5.10
C LYS A 52 24.89 -32.13 5.85
N ILE A 53 25.07 -30.83 5.65
CA ILE A 53 24.29 -29.77 6.31
C ILE A 53 23.41 -28.99 5.32
N LEU A 54 23.47 -29.29 4.01
CA LEU A 54 22.74 -28.55 2.97
C LEU A 54 21.52 -29.29 2.36
N GLU A 55 21.00 -30.33 3.01
CA GLU A 55 19.86 -31.13 2.47
C GLU A 55 18.73 -31.38 3.48
N ALA A 56 18.52 -30.46 4.43
CA ALA A 56 17.37 -30.52 5.32
C ALA A 56 16.65 -29.17 5.43
N ALA A 57 16.40 -28.51 4.29
CA ALA A 57 15.24 -27.66 4.17
C ALA A 57 14.11 -28.55 3.62
N ILE A 58 13.43 -29.25 4.54
CA ILE A 58 12.19 -29.95 4.22
C ILE A 58 11.21 -28.86 3.80
N VAL A 59 11.04 -28.72 2.48
CA VAL A 59 9.91 -28.01 1.90
C VAL A 59 8.69 -28.75 2.42
N ASP A 60 7.89 -28.06 3.23
CA ASP A 60 6.63 -28.57 3.73
C ASP A 60 5.77 -29.00 2.53
N PRO A 61 5.45 -30.31 2.40
CA PRO A 61 4.67 -30.82 1.27
C PRO A 61 3.19 -30.37 1.29
N SER A 62 2.77 -29.58 2.28
CA SER A 62 1.42 -28.99 2.37
C SER A 62 1.27 -27.63 1.70
N VAL A 63 2.31 -27.05 1.11
CA VAL A 63 2.14 -25.92 0.19
C VAL A 63 1.58 -26.47 -1.12
N GLU A 64 0.26 -26.61 -1.20
CA GLU A 64 -0.47 -26.76 -2.46
C GLU A 64 0.18 -25.81 -3.48
N GLN A 65 0.52 -26.34 -4.66
CA GLN A 65 1.03 -25.54 -5.76
C GLN A 65 -0.04 -24.49 -6.11
N ILE A 66 0.04 -23.31 -5.50
CA ILE A 66 -0.86 -22.20 -5.79
C ILE A 66 -0.66 -21.91 -7.28
N GLN A 67 -1.66 -22.26 -8.09
CA GLN A 67 -1.59 -21.98 -9.51
C GLN A 67 -1.43 -20.46 -9.68
N PRO A 68 -0.54 -20.01 -10.59
CA PRO A 68 -0.36 -18.58 -10.80
C PRO A 68 -1.71 -17.97 -11.20
N TYR A 69 -2.22 -17.06 -10.37
CA TYR A 69 -3.50 -16.40 -10.60
C TYR A 69 -3.47 -15.68 -11.96
N ILE A 70 -4.31 -16.13 -12.88
CA ILE A 70 -4.52 -15.47 -14.17
C ILE A 70 -5.67 -14.48 -13.98
N PRO A 71 -5.42 -13.16 -14.06
CA PRO A 71 -6.47 -12.18 -13.88
C PRO A 71 -7.50 -12.28 -15.02
N PRO A 72 -8.79 -12.00 -14.75
CA PRO A 72 -9.79 -11.83 -15.80
C PRO A 72 -9.35 -10.80 -16.84
N LYS A 73 -9.79 -10.99 -18.09
CA LYS A 73 -9.49 -10.06 -19.20
C LYS A 73 -9.94 -8.63 -18.84
N GLY A 74 -9.06 -7.65 -19.04
CA GLY A 74 -9.32 -6.23 -18.76
C GLY A 74 -8.90 -5.76 -17.37
N ILE A 75 -8.42 -6.64 -16.50
CA ILE A 75 -7.82 -6.25 -15.23
C ILE A 75 -6.41 -5.72 -15.45
N LEU A 76 -6.14 -4.53 -14.91
CA LEU A 76 -4.85 -3.88 -15.04
C LEU A 76 -3.85 -4.36 -13.97
N PRO A 77 -2.58 -4.61 -14.32
CA PRO A 77 -1.52 -4.83 -13.34
C PRO A 77 -1.37 -3.65 -12.37
N PHE A 78 -0.92 -3.92 -11.14
CA PHE A 78 -0.67 -2.88 -10.14
C PHE A 78 0.35 -1.83 -10.64
N ASN A 79 1.42 -2.27 -11.30
CA ASN A 79 2.47 -1.41 -11.85
C ASN A 79 2.05 -0.60 -13.09
N HIS A 80 0.84 -0.80 -13.63
CA HIS A 80 0.35 -0.01 -14.74
C HIS A 80 0.23 1.47 -14.35
N SER A 81 0.89 2.35 -15.10
CA SER A 81 0.99 3.79 -14.82
C SER A 81 0.44 4.68 -15.95
N MET A 82 -0.01 4.12 -17.07
CA MET A 82 -0.54 4.89 -18.19
C MET A 82 -2.01 5.28 -17.94
N ILE A 83 -2.37 6.53 -18.23
CA ILE A 83 -3.76 6.99 -18.14
C ILE A 83 -4.47 6.62 -19.44
N THR A 84 -5.38 5.64 -19.38
CA THR A 84 -6.20 5.25 -20.54
C THR A 84 -7.30 6.28 -20.84
N PRO A 85 -7.89 6.29 -22.04
CA PRO A 85 -9.03 7.17 -22.36
C PRO A 85 -10.21 7.00 -21.38
N GLU A 86 -10.46 5.77 -20.93
CA GLU A 86 -11.52 5.45 -19.95
C GLU A 86 -11.20 6.09 -18.59
N LEU A 87 -9.95 6.05 -18.15
CA LEU A 87 -9.50 6.71 -16.92
C LEU A 87 -9.55 8.23 -17.05
N LYS A 88 -9.20 8.80 -18.21
CA LYS A 88 -9.34 10.24 -18.47
C LYS A 88 -10.80 10.68 -18.38
N LYS A 89 -11.72 9.91 -18.97
CA LYS A 89 -13.17 10.14 -18.86
C LYS A 89 -13.65 10.04 -17.41
N TYR A 90 -13.21 9.03 -16.68
CA TYR A 90 -13.53 8.87 -15.26
C TYR A 90 -13.02 10.06 -14.43
N ALA A 91 -11.79 10.53 -14.69
CA ALA A 91 -11.19 11.67 -14.00
C ALA A 91 -11.99 12.95 -14.25
N ALA A 92 -12.41 13.21 -15.49
CA ALA A 92 -13.29 14.33 -15.83
C ALA A 92 -14.62 14.24 -15.06
N GLU A 93 -15.28 13.08 -15.07
CA GLU A 93 -16.60 12.91 -14.43
C GLU A 93 -16.58 12.91 -12.90
N LYS A 94 -15.53 12.34 -12.27
CA LYS A 94 -15.49 12.11 -10.82
C LYS A 94 -14.60 13.08 -10.06
N LEU A 95 -13.60 13.63 -10.73
CA LEU A 95 -12.59 14.54 -10.17
C LEU A 95 -12.64 15.94 -10.79
N ASN A 96 -13.50 16.20 -11.77
CA ASN A 96 -13.53 17.45 -12.54
C ASN A 96 -12.22 17.74 -13.28
N GLU A 97 -11.46 16.71 -13.63
CA GLU A 97 -10.19 16.83 -14.35
C GLU A 97 -10.44 16.88 -15.87
N THR A 98 -10.71 18.07 -16.41
CA THR A 98 -10.66 18.33 -17.87
C THR A 98 -9.33 18.99 -18.24
N ASP A 99 -8.97 19.02 -19.52
CA ASP A 99 -7.71 19.65 -19.95
C ASP A 99 -7.66 21.14 -19.56
N ASP A 100 -8.74 21.89 -19.80
CA ASP A 100 -8.86 23.30 -19.42
C ASP A 100 -8.82 23.53 -17.89
N VAL A 101 -9.52 22.69 -17.12
CA VAL A 101 -9.54 22.82 -15.64
C VAL A 101 -8.17 22.46 -15.09
N ARG A 102 -7.51 21.46 -15.66
CA ARG A 102 -6.18 21.02 -15.23
C ARG A 102 -5.17 22.15 -15.36
N GLU A 103 -5.05 22.75 -16.54
CA GLU A 103 -4.07 23.82 -16.78
C GLU A 103 -4.29 25.00 -15.81
N LYS A 104 -5.53 25.47 -15.68
CA LYS A 104 -5.88 26.59 -14.79
C LYS A 104 -5.63 26.26 -13.31
N ALA A 105 -6.07 25.09 -12.85
CA ALA A 105 -5.94 24.69 -11.45
C ALA A 105 -4.48 24.45 -11.05
N MET A 106 -3.65 23.93 -11.96
CA MET A 106 -2.22 23.76 -11.75
C MET A 106 -1.54 25.11 -11.55
N GLU A 107 -1.83 26.08 -12.42
CA GLU A 107 -1.27 27.42 -12.31
C GLU A 107 -1.74 28.14 -11.06
N GLU A 108 -3.05 28.10 -10.76
CA GLU A 108 -3.59 28.71 -9.54
C GLU A 108 -2.97 28.10 -8.27
N PHE A 109 -2.81 26.78 -8.21
CA PHE A 109 -2.15 26.12 -7.08
C PHE A 109 -0.68 26.53 -6.96
N ARG A 110 0.05 26.59 -8.08
CA ARG A 110 1.44 27.04 -8.11
C ARG A 110 1.58 28.46 -7.58
N GLN A 111 0.68 29.37 -7.98
CA GLN A 111 0.66 30.73 -7.45
C GLN A 111 0.39 30.76 -5.94
N LEU A 112 -0.49 29.91 -5.42
CA LEU A 112 -0.68 29.82 -3.95
C LEU A 112 0.58 29.36 -3.22
N VAL A 113 1.35 28.43 -3.80
CA VAL A 113 2.63 27.97 -3.24
C VAL A 113 3.66 29.10 -3.23
N ILE A 114 3.86 29.76 -4.37
CA ILE A 114 4.87 30.83 -4.52
C ILE A 114 4.55 32.04 -3.63
N ASN A 115 3.27 32.37 -3.46
CA ASN A 115 2.84 33.54 -2.69
C ASN A 115 2.76 33.29 -1.18
N ASP A 116 3.04 32.07 -0.70
CA ASP A 116 3.07 31.73 0.73
C ASP A 116 4.53 31.66 1.23
N PRO A 117 5.08 32.74 1.82
CA PRO A 117 6.50 32.80 2.18
C PRO A 117 6.88 31.85 3.32
N ASP A 118 5.90 31.33 4.06
CA ASP A 118 6.11 30.37 5.15
C ASP A 118 6.14 28.92 4.64
N LEU A 119 5.95 28.69 3.33
CA LEU A 119 5.84 27.37 2.72
C LEU A 119 7.14 27.00 1.98
N GLU A 120 7.95 26.09 2.55
CA GLU A 120 9.16 25.57 1.90
C GLU A 120 8.86 24.37 0.96
N VAL A 121 7.93 24.49 0.00
CA VAL A 121 7.50 23.38 -0.88
C VAL A 121 7.90 23.59 -2.34
N THR A 122 8.34 22.53 -3.03
CA THR A 122 8.62 22.57 -4.48
C THR A 122 7.32 22.58 -5.29
N ASP A 123 7.31 23.33 -6.39
CA ASP A 123 6.16 23.47 -7.30
C ASP A 123 6.12 22.40 -8.41
N GLU A 124 6.53 21.17 -8.06
CA GLU A 124 6.59 20.03 -8.97
C GLU A 124 5.19 19.60 -9.43
N ASP A 125 5.03 19.41 -10.75
CA ASP A 125 3.73 19.12 -11.34
C ASP A 125 3.07 17.85 -10.77
N ASP A 126 3.83 16.79 -10.56
CA ASP A 126 3.32 15.53 -10.01
C ASP A 126 2.77 15.70 -8.59
N LEU A 127 3.39 16.58 -7.81
CA LEU A 127 2.97 16.87 -6.44
C LEU A 127 1.68 17.69 -6.42
N ILE A 128 1.63 18.75 -7.22
CA ILE A 128 0.44 19.60 -7.36
C ILE A 128 -0.74 18.75 -7.85
N LEU A 129 -0.52 17.92 -8.87
CA LEU A 129 -1.54 17.01 -9.40
C LEU A 129 -2.06 16.02 -8.36
N LEU A 130 -1.17 15.47 -7.52
CA LEU A 130 -1.56 14.56 -6.44
C LEU A 130 -2.57 15.24 -5.49
N PHE A 131 -2.30 16.47 -5.06
CA PHE A 131 -3.21 17.21 -4.18
C PHE A 131 -4.50 17.63 -4.89
N LEU A 132 -4.42 18.16 -6.12
CA LEU A 132 -5.59 18.55 -6.91
C LEU A 132 -6.53 17.37 -7.13
N ARG A 133 -6.01 16.22 -7.57
CA ARG A 133 -6.81 14.99 -7.75
C ARG A 133 -7.44 14.53 -6.45
N SER A 134 -6.71 14.61 -5.33
CA SER A 134 -7.23 14.24 -4.01
C SER A 134 -8.44 15.09 -3.57
N ARG A 135 -8.57 16.30 -4.11
CA ARG A 135 -9.64 17.26 -3.80
C ARG A 135 -10.51 17.62 -5.00
N LYS A 136 -10.52 16.77 -6.04
CA LYS A 136 -11.39 16.93 -7.21
C LYS A 136 -11.23 18.30 -7.89
N PHE A 137 -9.97 18.72 -8.03
CA PHE A 137 -9.58 19.98 -8.65
C PHE A 137 -10.16 21.24 -7.97
N ASP A 138 -10.57 21.13 -6.70
CA ASP A 138 -10.81 22.29 -5.85
C ASP A 138 -9.47 22.79 -5.31
N VAL A 139 -8.95 23.85 -5.94
CA VAL A 139 -7.60 24.39 -5.69
C VAL A 139 -7.41 24.79 -4.24
N LYS A 140 -8.34 25.58 -3.69
CA LYS A 140 -8.26 26.04 -2.30
C LYS A 140 -8.26 24.86 -1.33
N ARG A 141 -9.15 23.87 -1.50
CA ARG A 141 -9.18 22.70 -0.63
C ARG A 141 -7.96 21.82 -0.77
N ALA A 142 -7.38 21.74 -1.97
CA ALA A 142 -6.14 21.02 -2.22
C ALA A 142 -4.98 21.69 -1.45
N PHE A 143 -4.86 23.01 -1.57
CA PHE A 143 -3.83 23.79 -0.90
C PHE A 143 -3.96 23.75 0.63
N ASP A 144 -5.18 23.99 1.15
CA ASP A 144 -5.48 23.87 2.59
C ASP A 144 -5.13 22.47 3.12
N PHE A 145 -5.38 21.41 2.33
CA PHE A 145 -5.07 20.04 2.71
C PHE A 145 -3.58 19.75 2.71
N MET A 146 -2.82 20.30 1.76
CA MET A 146 -1.37 20.20 1.74
C MET A 146 -0.77 20.84 3.00
N LYS A 147 -1.17 22.08 3.34
CA LYS A 147 -0.71 22.77 4.57
C LYS A 147 -1.07 21.99 5.84
N LEU A 148 -2.28 21.44 5.91
CA LEU A 148 -2.69 20.56 7.01
C LEU A 148 -1.78 19.33 7.11
N GLY A 149 -1.45 18.72 5.98
CA GLY A 149 -0.55 17.57 5.91
C GLY A 149 0.85 17.89 6.43
N LEU A 150 1.44 19.00 5.98
CA LEU A 150 2.77 19.45 6.40
C LEU A 150 2.83 19.70 7.91
N SER A 151 1.87 20.46 8.45
CA SER A 151 1.77 20.70 9.90
C SER A 151 1.59 19.40 10.71
N TYR A 152 0.83 18.45 10.17
CA TYR A 152 0.66 17.14 10.79
C TYR A 152 1.96 16.32 10.76
N VAL A 153 2.68 16.30 9.64
CA VAL A 153 3.96 15.60 9.52
C VAL A 153 4.96 16.14 10.53
N GLU A 154 5.07 17.47 10.63
CA GLU A 154 5.97 18.12 11.59
C GLU A 154 5.64 17.72 13.05
N SER A 155 4.35 17.66 13.40
CA SER A 155 3.90 17.24 14.74
C SER A 155 4.24 15.78 15.08
N TYR A 156 4.50 14.94 14.07
CA TYR A 156 4.75 13.50 14.23
C TYR A 156 6.04 13.04 13.53
N ARG A 157 6.99 13.97 13.36
CA ARG A 157 8.27 13.75 12.65
C ARG A 157 9.01 12.51 13.12
N TYR A 158 9.05 12.29 14.44
CA TYR A 158 9.68 11.12 15.08
C TYR A 158 9.14 9.75 14.64
N ILE A 159 7.90 9.70 14.11
CA ILE A 159 7.29 8.48 13.56
C ILE A 159 7.36 8.48 12.04
N LEU A 160 7.07 9.61 11.43
CA LEU A 160 6.82 9.70 10.00
C LEU A 160 8.12 9.80 9.19
N GLU A 161 9.17 10.42 9.71
CA GLU A 161 10.45 10.58 9.02
C GLU A 161 11.49 9.55 9.46
N ARG A 162 11.07 8.31 9.66
CA ARG A 162 12.00 7.22 9.94
C ARG A 162 12.67 6.80 8.63
N GLU A 163 13.98 6.96 8.55
CA GLU A 163 14.73 6.70 7.31
C GLU A 163 15.23 5.27 7.16
N ASP A 164 15.15 4.43 8.21
CA ASP A 164 15.73 3.08 8.19
C ASP A 164 14.90 2.10 7.32
N PRO A 165 15.40 1.69 6.14
CA PRO A 165 14.68 0.77 5.27
C PRO A 165 14.54 -0.64 5.86
N ALA A 166 15.33 -0.99 6.87
CA ALA A 166 15.23 -2.28 7.55
C ALA A 166 13.90 -2.45 8.28
N ILE A 167 13.27 -1.34 8.72
CA ILE A 167 11.93 -1.35 9.32
C ILE A 167 10.92 -1.87 8.30
N VAL A 168 10.85 -1.21 7.15
CA VAL A 168 9.92 -1.55 6.05
C VAL A 168 10.19 -2.96 5.54
N ARG A 169 11.47 -3.31 5.34
CA ARG A 169 11.88 -4.64 4.88
C ARG A 169 11.47 -5.76 5.85
N ARG A 170 11.60 -5.53 7.16
CA ARG A 170 11.20 -6.51 8.18
C ARG A 170 9.69 -6.78 8.13
N VAL A 171 8.89 -5.73 8.00
CA VAL A 171 7.43 -5.85 7.92
C VAL A 171 6.99 -6.49 6.60
N ILE A 172 7.56 -6.08 5.46
CA ILE A 172 7.18 -6.66 4.15
C ILE A 172 7.52 -8.15 4.09
N LYS A 173 8.66 -8.57 4.65
CA LYS A 173 9.08 -9.98 4.70
C LYS A 173 8.10 -10.91 5.42
N THR A 174 7.26 -10.40 6.31
CA THR A 174 6.23 -11.24 6.95
C THR A 174 5.02 -11.49 6.07
N ASN A 175 4.91 -10.80 4.92
CA ASN A 175 3.71 -10.75 4.09
C ASN A 175 2.47 -10.26 4.86
N MET A 176 2.65 -9.50 5.95
CA MET A 176 1.54 -8.91 6.69
C MET A 176 0.85 -7.81 5.89
N ILE A 177 1.59 -6.96 5.17
CA ILE A 177 1.04 -5.84 4.41
C ILE A 177 1.67 -5.84 3.01
N GLY A 178 0.86 -5.61 1.98
CA GLY A 178 1.34 -5.51 0.60
C GLY A 178 0.25 -5.11 -0.38
N PHE A 179 0.61 -5.05 -1.65
CA PHE A 179 -0.34 -4.85 -2.75
C PHE A 179 -0.57 -6.16 -3.48
N LEU A 180 -1.81 -6.38 -3.91
CA LEU A 180 -2.09 -7.45 -4.86
C LEU A 180 -1.46 -7.09 -6.22
N PRO A 181 -1.01 -8.09 -7.01
CA PRO A 181 -0.35 -7.86 -8.29
C PRO A 181 -1.26 -7.22 -9.35
N TYR A 182 -2.57 -7.29 -9.11
CA TYR A 182 -3.60 -6.80 -10.02
C TYR A 182 -4.57 -5.87 -9.31
N ARG A 183 -5.09 -4.91 -10.08
CA ARG A 183 -6.16 -4.00 -9.67
C ARG A 183 -7.50 -4.73 -9.69
N ASP A 184 -8.51 -4.08 -9.16
CA ASP A 184 -9.87 -4.56 -9.32
C ASP A 184 -10.47 -4.17 -10.69
N THR A 185 -11.75 -4.49 -10.90
CA THR A 185 -12.48 -4.18 -12.15
C THR A 185 -12.69 -2.69 -12.40
N GLU A 186 -12.53 -1.84 -11.38
CA GLU A 186 -12.61 -0.38 -11.51
C GLU A 186 -11.20 0.27 -11.62
N GLY A 187 -10.13 -0.53 -11.73
CA GLY A 187 -8.76 -0.06 -11.85
C GLY A 187 -8.13 0.39 -10.52
N ARG A 188 -8.78 0.12 -9.38
CA ARG A 188 -8.33 0.50 -8.03
C ARG A 188 -7.22 -0.45 -7.57
N ALA A 189 -6.18 0.11 -6.97
CA ALA A 189 -5.13 -0.71 -6.35
C ALA A 189 -5.65 -1.36 -5.07
N ILE A 190 -5.32 -2.63 -4.86
CA ILE A 190 -5.78 -3.37 -3.67
C ILE A 190 -4.60 -3.56 -2.73
N ILE A 191 -4.66 -2.90 -1.57
CA ILE A 191 -3.74 -3.14 -0.46
C ILE A 191 -4.37 -4.16 0.48
N TYR A 192 -3.59 -5.14 0.94
CA TYR A 192 -4.03 -6.12 1.91
C TYR A 192 -3.25 -5.98 3.22
N SER A 193 -3.88 -6.40 4.31
CA SER A 193 -3.25 -6.58 5.61
C SER A 193 -3.76 -7.87 6.26
N ARG A 194 -2.85 -8.76 6.70
CA ARG A 194 -3.17 -10.05 7.31
C ARG A 194 -2.77 -10.12 8.77
N ALA A 195 -3.69 -10.51 9.64
CA ALA A 195 -3.46 -10.61 11.08
C ALA A 195 -2.61 -11.82 11.48
N ASP A 196 -2.74 -12.95 10.78
CA ASP A 196 -2.01 -14.20 11.04
C ASP A 196 -0.49 -14.08 10.84
N CYS A 197 -0.04 -13.08 10.09
CA CYS A 197 1.37 -12.86 9.73
C CYS A 197 2.14 -11.95 10.67
N TRP A 198 1.50 -11.43 11.72
CA TRP A 198 2.12 -10.44 12.58
C TRP A 198 2.30 -10.97 13.99
N ASN A 199 3.55 -11.00 14.46
CA ASN A 199 3.86 -11.23 15.86
C ASN A 199 4.23 -9.90 16.54
N PRO A 200 3.41 -9.37 17.48
CA PRO A 200 3.72 -8.13 18.19
C PRO A 200 4.98 -8.20 19.06
N ASP A 201 5.41 -9.40 19.46
CA ASP A 201 6.63 -9.60 20.25
C ASP A 201 7.91 -9.48 19.40
N GLU A 202 7.79 -9.63 18.07
CA GLU A 202 8.91 -9.54 17.12
C GLU A 202 8.94 -8.22 16.35
N ILE A 203 7.76 -7.70 15.99
CA ILE A 203 7.60 -6.50 15.17
C ILE A 203 6.67 -5.52 15.89
N PRO A 204 7.16 -4.34 16.29
CA PRO A 204 6.33 -3.31 16.90
C PRO A 204 5.18 -2.87 15.99
N ALA A 205 3.99 -2.64 16.56
CA ALA A 205 2.84 -2.12 15.82
C ALA A 205 3.11 -0.78 15.12
N ALA A 206 4.01 0.03 15.69
CA ALA A 206 4.50 1.28 15.10
C ALA A 206 5.13 1.06 13.71
N ASP A 207 5.91 -0.01 13.57
CA ASP A 207 6.63 -0.36 12.34
C ASP A 207 5.65 -0.83 11.27
N CYS A 208 4.62 -1.58 11.67
CA CYS A 208 3.54 -2.01 10.78
C CYS A 208 2.76 -0.80 10.23
N ILE A 209 2.35 0.14 11.09
CA ILE A 209 1.62 1.34 10.65
C ILE A 209 2.50 2.25 9.81
N PHE A 210 3.75 2.48 10.23
CA PHE A 210 4.72 3.22 9.44
C PHE A 210 4.86 2.61 8.04
N THR A 211 5.10 1.30 7.94
CA THR A 211 5.21 0.59 6.66
C THR A 211 3.96 0.72 5.80
N GLY A 212 2.76 0.60 6.39
CA GLY A 212 1.51 0.79 5.67
C GLY A 212 1.34 2.21 5.11
N ILE A 213 1.75 3.23 5.88
CA ILE A 213 1.75 4.63 5.42
C ILE A 213 2.72 4.80 4.24
N MET A 214 3.96 4.29 4.37
CA MET A 214 4.97 4.35 3.31
C MET A 214 4.49 3.65 2.03
N ALA A 215 3.86 2.48 2.17
CA ALA A 215 3.32 1.70 1.05
C ALA A 215 2.27 2.50 0.27
N VAL A 216 1.30 3.10 0.96
CA VAL A 216 0.24 3.90 0.33
C VAL A 216 0.81 5.15 -0.33
N GLN A 217 1.74 5.86 0.31
CA GLN A 217 2.39 7.03 -0.28
C GLN A 217 3.19 6.66 -1.52
N SER A 218 3.97 5.59 -1.47
CA SER A 218 4.76 5.13 -2.61
C SER A 218 3.85 4.80 -3.79
N ALA A 219 2.77 4.05 -3.54
CA ALA A 219 1.76 3.74 -4.54
C ALA A 219 1.00 4.99 -5.03
N GLY A 220 0.89 6.05 -4.22
CA GLY A 220 0.23 7.31 -4.57
C GLY A 220 0.92 8.10 -5.68
N HIS A 221 2.19 7.82 -5.99
CA HIS A 221 2.90 8.43 -7.11
C HIS A 221 2.42 7.90 -8.47
N ASN A 222 1.77 6.73 -8.49
CA ASN A 222 1.20 6.20 -9.71
C ASN A 222 -0.07 6.99 -10.09
N PRO A 223 -0.14 7.62 -11.28
CA PRO A 223 -1.26 8.47 -11.66
C PRO A 223 -2.59 7.71 -11.79
N VAL A 224 -2.55 6.40 -12.10
CA VAL A 224 -3.74 5.55 -12.10
C VAL A 224 -4.30 5.41 -10.68
N ASN A 225 -3.43 5.29 -9.66
CA ASN A 225 -3.85 5.25 -8.26
C ASN A 225 -4.41 6.60 -7.79
N GLN A 226 -3.87 7.71 -8.28
CA GLN A 226 -4.40 9.05 -7.97
C GLN A 226 -5.81 9.26 -8.53
N ILE A 227 -6.20 8.56 -9.60
CA ILE A 227 -7.52 8.67 -10.24
C ILE A 227 -8.49 7.62 -9.68
N ALA A 228 -8.10 6.34 -9.73
CA ALA A 228 -8.94 5.22 -9.34
C ALA A 228 -9.02 5.06 -7.82
N GLY A 229 -7.94 5.35 -7.09
CA GLY A 229 -7.83 5.18 -5.65
C GLY A 229 -7.53 3.74 -5.23
N PHE A 230 -7.80 3.46 -3.95
CA PHE A 230 -7.40 2.22 -3.29
C PHE A 230 -8.59 1.46 -2.68
N ILE A 231 -8.48 0.13 -2.65
CA ILE A 231 -9.26 -0.76 -1.80
C ILE A 231 -8.35 -1.31 -0.71
N VAL A 232 -8.84 -1.34 0.52
CA VAL A 232 -8.14 -2.04 1.61
C VAL A 232 -8.86 -3.34 1.93
N ILE A 233 -8.12 -4.44 2.01
CA ILE A 233 -8.58 -5.73 2.52
C ILE A 233 -7.87 -6.00 3.84
N LEU A 234 -8.64 -6.17 4.91
CA LEU A 234 -8.15 -6.57 6.22
C LEU A 234 -8.58 -8.01 6.50
N ASP A 235 -7.63 -8.94 6.43
CA ASP A 235 -7.82 -10.34 6.77
C ASP A 235 -7.55 -10.56 8.25
N LEU A 236 -8.61 -10.91 9.00
CA LEU A 236 -8.55 -11.16 10.44
C LEU A 236 -8.45 -12.63 10.81
N LYS A 237 -8.09 -13.49 9.85
CA LYS A 237 -7.77 -14.90 10.12
C LYS A 237 -6.75 -14.99 11.24
N ASP A 238 -7.04 -15.85 12.21
CA ASP A 238 -6.23 -16.10 13.41
C ASP A 238 -5.83 -14.85 14.22
N LEU A 239 -6.61 -13.76 14.11
CA LEU A 239 -6.43 -12.57 14.94
C LEU A 239 -6.55 -12.92 16.42
N LYS A 240 -5.61 -12.44 17.23
CA LYS A 240 -5.54 -12.64 18.69
C LYS A 240 -5.80 -11.33 19.44
N VAL A 241 -6.33 -11.42 20.65
CA VAL A 241 -6.62 -10.25 21.49
C VAL A 241 -5.36 -9.42 21.77
N HIS A 242 -4.21 -10.05 22.01
CA HIS A 242 -2.96 -9.33 22.28
C HIS A 242 -2.51 -8.48 21.07
N GLN A 243 -2.74 -8.95 19.83
CA GLN A 243 -2.49 -8.17 18.60
C GLN A 243 -3.40 -6.94 18.55
N VAL A 244 -4.69 -7.10 18.88
CA VAL A 244 -5.63 -5.97 18.94
C VAL A 244 -5.19 -4.92 19.95
N LEU A 245 -4.76 -5.36 21.14
CA LEU A 245 -4.27 -4.47 22.19
C LEU A 245 -3.01 -3.73 21.76
N ALA A 246 -2.02 -4.45 21.19
CA ALA A 246 -0.78 -3.88 20.69
C ALA A 246 -1.01 -2.87 19.54
N MET A 247 -1.98 -3.13 18.68
CA MET A 247 -2.30 -2.27 17.53
C MET A 247 -3.19 -1.09 17.89
N SER A 248 -3.95 -1.15 18.99
CA SER A 248 -5.03 -0.20 19.34
C SER A 248 -4.66 1.29 19.20
N ARG A 249 -3.60 1.75 19.87
CA ARG A 249 -3.10 3.14 19.77
C ARG A 249 -2.67 3.51 18.34
N TRP A 250 -2.02 2.57 17.66
CA TRP A 250 -1.44 2.79 16.34
C TRP A 250 -2.50 2.81 15.23
N MET A 251 -3.62 2.09 15.39
CA MET A 251 -4.77 2.22 14.48
C MET A 251 -5.34 3.63 14.49
N ILE A 252 -5.43 4.25 15.66
CA ILE A 252 -5.94 5.62 15.79
C ILE A 252 -5.02 6.58 15.07
N PHE A 253 -3.71 6.48 15.34
CA PHE A 253 -2.69 7.27 14.67
C PHE A 253 -2.79 7.11 13.14
N GLY A 254 -2.70 5.88 12.63
CA GLY A 254 -2.76 5.60 11.19
C GLY A 254 -4.06 6.08 10.53
N ALA A 255 -5.21 5.90 11.20
CA ALA A 255 -6.50 6.39 10.68
C ALA A 255 -6.56 7.92 10.60
N ILE A 256 -5.95 8.63 11.55
CA ILE A 256 -5.86 10.10 11.52
C ILE A 256 -4.86 10.54 10.44
N THR A 257 -3.68 9.90 10.35
CA THR A 257 -2.68 10.19 9.33
C THR A 257 -3.25 10.03 7.92
N LEU A 258 -3.96 8.93 7.66
CA LEU A 258 -4.61 8.69 6.36
C LEU A 258 -5.63 9.77 6.00
N GLN A 259 -6.27 10.40 7.00
CA GLN A 259 -7.27 11.45 6.78
C GLN A 259 -6.67 12.86 6.68
N ARG A 260 -5.55 13.14 7.35
CA ARG A 260 -4.99 14.49 7.49
C ARG A 260 -3.74 14.74 6.65
N ALA A 261 -2.98 13.70 6.31
CA ALA A 261 -1.68 13.85 5.64
C ALA A 261 -1.56 13.01 4.35
N CYS A 262 -2.45 12.06 4.09
CA CYS A 262 -2.39 11.24 2.88
C CYS A 262 -3.32 11.78 1.78
N PRO A 263 -2.79 12.22 0.62
CA PRO A 263 -3.61 12.63 -0.53
C PRO A 263 -4.25 11.45 -1.29
N CYS A 264 -4.08 10.23 -0.83
CA CYS A 264 -4.74 9.06 -1.42
C CYS A 264 -6.18 8.91 -0.91
N PHE A 265 -7.10 8.47 -1.77
CA PHE A 265 -8.47 8.15 -1.35
C PHE A 265 -8.77 6.66 -1.39
N MET A 266 -9.09 6.13 -0.20
CA MET A 266 -9.63 4.79 -0.02
C MET A 266 -11.09 4.74 -0.49
N LYS A 267 -11.41 3.98 -1.54
CA LYS A 267 -12.76 3.83 -2.10
C LYS A 267 -13.59 2.82 -1.31
N ALA A 268 -12.97 1.72 -0.89
CA ALA A 268 -13.62 0.66 -0.13
C ALA A 268 -12.70 0.10 0.95
N PHE A 269 -13.31 -0.43 2.01
CA PHE A 269 -12.64 -1.11 3.10
C PHE A 269 -13.37 -2.42 3.40
N HIS A 270 -12.70 -3.55 3.15
CA HIS A 270 -13.22 -4.89 3.35
C HIS A 270 -12.56 -5.51 4.56
N VAL A 271 -13.35 -6.19 5.38
CA VAL A 271 -12.86 -6.98 6.51
C VAL A 271 -13.38 -8.39 6.35
N ILE A 272 -12.46 -9.35 6.29
CA ILE A 272 -12.76 -10.78 6.07
C ILE A 272 -12.28 -11.61 7.26
N ASN A 273 -12.76 -12.85 7.35
CA ASN A 273 -12.38 -13.81 8.41
C ASN A 273 -12.49 -13.24 9.83
N THR A 274 -13.55 -12.47 10.11
CA THR A 274 -13.69 -11.78 11.41
C THR A 274 -13.92 -12.76 12.56
N PRO A 275 -13.11 -12.72 13.64
CA PRO A 275 -13.34 -13.55 14.82
C PRO A 275 -14.57 -13.06 15.61
N PRO A 276 -15.17 -13.90 16.48
CA PRO A 276 -16.36 -13.53 17.25
C PRO A 276 -16.21 -12.22 18.04
N PHE A 277 -15.01 -11.95 18.56
CA PHE A 277 -14.72 -10.75 19.35
C PHE A 277 -14.48 -9.47 18.52
N TYR A 278 -14.43 -9.54 17.17
CA TYR A 278 -14.26 -8.38 16.29
C TYR A 278 -15.27 -7.26 16.57
N LYS A 279 -16.51 -7.64 16.91
CA LYS A 279 -17.59 -6.67 17.22
C LYS A 279 -17.21 -5.72 18.37
N ILE A 280 -16.37 -6.17 19.30
CA ILE A 280 -15.88 -5.36 20.43
C ILE A 280 -14.86 -4.32 19.93
N GLY A 281 -13.84 -4.77 19.19
CA GLY A 281 -12.84 -3.87 18.60
C GLY A 281 -13.46 -2.83 17.67
N TRP A 282 -14.45 -3.23 16.86
CA TRP A 282 -15.16 -2.29 15.99
C TRP A 282 -15.91 -1.20 16.76
N LYS A 283 -16.51 -1.51 17.91
CA LYS A 283 -17.17 -0.48 18.76
C LYS A 283 -16.18 0.57 19.27
N LEU A 284 -14.92 0.20 19.51
CA LEU A 284 -13.87 1.11 19.94
C LEU A 284 -13.35 2.01 18.81
N VAL A 285 -13.19 1.46 17.60
CA VAL A 285 -12.63 2.20 16.45
C VAL A 285 -13.68 3.05 15.73
N LYS A 286 -14.93 2.58 15.64
CA LYS A 286 -16.02 3.24 14.88
C LYS A 286 -16.18 4.74 15.17
N PRO A 287 -16.16 5.22 16.44
CA PRO A 287 -16.33 6.64 16.76
C PRO A 287 -15.25 7.53 16.14
N LEU A 288 -14.05 6.98 15.94
CA LEU A 288 -12.86 7.71 15.48
C LEU A 288 -12.77 7.83 13.95
N LEU A 289 -13.56 7.04 13.22
CA LEU A 289 -13.62 7.09 11.76
C LEU A 289 -14.62 8.17 11.32
N SER A 290 -14.27 8.96 10.30
CA SER A 290 -15.23 9.89 9.69
C SER A 290 -16.42 9.15 9.08
N GLU A 291 -17.56 9.83 8.97
CA GLU A 291 -18.78 9.26 8.38
C GLU A 291 -18.53 8.73 6.95
N LYS A 292 -17.67 9.41 6.20
CA LYS A 292 -17.20 9.00 4.87
C LYS A 292 -16.51 7.64 4.89
N ILE A 293 -15.63 7.38 5.86
CA ILE A 293 -14.96 6.08 6.00
C ILE A 293 -15.95 5.01 6.47
N ARG A 294 -16.84 5.34 7.41
CA ARG A 294 -17.86 4.39 7.91
C ARG A 294 -18.80 3.91 6.79
N LYS A 295 -19.18 4.80 5.86
CA LYS A 295 -20.05 4.49 4.71
C LYS A 295 -19.36 3.68 3.61
N ARG A 296 -18.03 3.73 3.52
CA ARG A 296 -17.23 3.01 2.50
C ARG A 296 -16.93 1.55 2.87
N ARG A 297 -17.40 1.10 4.03
CA ARG A 297 -17.17 -0.26 4.48
C ARG A 297 -18.18 -1.20 3.83
N VAL A 298 -17.66 -2.23 3.17
CA VAL A 298 -18.46 -3.38 2.69
C VAL A 298 -18.16 -4.55 3.63
N TYR A 299 -19.18 -4.99 4.37
CA TYR A 299 -19.06 -6.19 5.20
C TYR A 299 -19.22 -7.43 4.32
N GLN A 300 -18.33 -8.41 4.48
CA GLN A 300 -18.58 -9.78 4.02
C GLN A 300 -18.18 -10.71 5.15
N ASN A 301 -19.16 -11.38 5.75
CA ASN A 301 -18.87 -12.63 6.43
C ASN A 301 -19.93 -13.70 6.12
N ARG A 302 -19.41 -14.91 5.90
CA ARG A 302 -20.00 -16.25 5.78
C ARG A 302 -21.09 -16.60 4.77
N GLU A 303 -21.74 -15.68 4.08
CA GLU A 303 -22.52 -16.05 2.90
C GLU A 303 -21.84 -15.55 1.64
N ARG A 304 -21.54 -16.48 0.72
CA ARG A 304 -20.99 -16.26 -0.63
C ARG A 304 -21.82 -15.26 -1.48
N THR A 305 -22.92 -14.75 -0.95
CA THR A 305 -23.90 -13.89 -1.62
C THR A 305 -23.47 -12.43 -1.69
N GLY A 306 -22.68 -11.94 -0.73
CA GLY A 306 -22.18 -10.54 -0.74
C GLY A 306 -20.96 -10.32 -1.64
N PHE A 307 -20.22 -11.38 -1.95
CA PHE A 307 -19.05 -11.38 -2.84
C PHE A 307 -19.43 -11.30 -4.33
N ALA A 308 -20.69 -11.60 -4.65
CA ALA A 308 -21.18 -11.67 -6.02
C ALA A 308 -21.17 -10.32 -6.78
N GLN A 309 -21.04 -9.19 -6.08
CA GLN A 309 -20.94 -7.88 -6.73
C GLN A 309 -19.50 -7.48 -7.09
N ASP A 310 -18.47 -8.10 -6.51
CA ASP A 310 -17.06 -7.82 -6.81
C ASP A 310 -16.33 -9.14 -7.09
N ARG A 311 -16.60 -9.73 -8.28
CA ARG A 311 -16.11 -11.06 -8.69
C ARG A 311 -14.58 -11.21 -8.60
N CYS A 312 -13.83 -10.11 -8.64
CA CYS A 312 -12.38 -10.11 -8.56
C CYS A 312 -11.85 -10.48 -7.16
N ILE A 313 -12.47 -9.95 -6.09
CA ILE A 313 -12.01 -10.18 -4.71
C ILE A 313 -12.26 -11.62 -4.28
N THR A 314 -13.40 -12.20 -4.69
CA THR A 314 -13.78 -13.58 -4.36
C THR A 314 -12.77 -14.62 -4.86
N ASN A 315 -12.23 -14.43 -6.06
CA ASN A 315 -11.29 -15.38 -6.67
C ASN A 315 -9.87 -15.26 -6.10
N ILE A 316 -9.48 -14.05 -5.67
CA ILE A 316 -8.15 -13.81 -5.07
C ILE A 316 -8.08 -14.31 -3.63
N LEU A 317 -9.20 -14.28 -2.89
CA LEU A 317 -9.26 -14.77 -1.51
C LEU A 317 -9.43 -16.30 -1.42
N SER A 318 -9.70 -16.98 -2.53
CA SER A 318 -9.88 -18.44 -2.60
C SER A 318 -8.66 -19.22 -3.07
N SER A 319 -7.57 -18.53 -3.43
CA SER A 319 -6.28 -19.06 -3.90
C SER A 319 -5.17 -18.70 -2.94
#